data_AF-A0A1F9RCC7-F1
#
_entry.id   AF-A0A1F9RCC7-F1
#
_cell.length_a   1.000
_cell.length_b   1.000
_cell.length_c   1.000
_cell.angle_alpha   90.00
_cell.angle_beta   90.00
_cell.angle_gamma   90.00
#
_symmetry.space_group_name_H-M   'P 1'
#
loop_
_entity.id
_entity.type
_entity.pdbx_description
1 polymer ?
#
loop_
_entity_poly.entity_id
_entity_poly.type
_entity_poly.pdbx_seq_one_letter_code
_entity_poly.pdbx_strand_id
1 'polypeptide(L)'
;MTIFWRLLLSHLLADFTLQFDVVNRMKRDNAWGMLIHCGTHLLTAFALLWPYLGDVWFGLGPVPVNGWWALAVMFVVHFIVDEVRVFTMKRLGWRDGTVSFLADQVLHVYVLFMISPIVIPGKDMLLPEKWIGIACMLVLVAHFTTVLIYFVEKDFLGKSFPRFDEKYFLIFERVVLWAFFFVDGYWWVPFALAWVAQLFYVKKKRIIDLSAANVALNVAITAGLGLWTRYIYYGRL
;
A
#
# COMPACT_ATOMS: atom_id res chain seq x y z
N MET A 1 3.20 9.19 -15.15
CA MET A 1 3.72 7.81 -15.06
C MET A 1 2.59 6.78 -14.95
N THR A 2 1.83 6.55 -16.02
CA THR A 2 0.60 5.71 -16.00
C THR A 2 0.85 4.27 -15.58
N ILE A 3 1.83 3.61 -16.21
CA ILE A 3 2.13 2.19 -15.95
C ILE A 3 2.64 1.99 -14.52
N PHE A 4 3.53 2.86 -14.02
CA PHE A 4 4.01 2.80 -12.63
C PHE A 4 2.86 2.83 -11.62
N TRP A 5 1.94 3.79 -11.75
CA TRP A 5 0.85 3.94 -10.79
C TRP A 5 -0.14 2.77 -10.83
N ARG A 6 -0.35 2.16 -12.00
CA ARG A 6 -1.15 0.93 -12.15
C ARG A 6 -0.45 -0.29 -11.56
N LEU A 7 0.86 -0.42 -11.74
CA LEU A 7 1.69 -1.43 -11.08
C LEU A 7 1.66 -1.26 -9.56
N LEU A 8 1.81 -0.02 -9.07
CA LEU A 8 1.72 0.29 -7.64
C LEU A 8 0.35 -0.08 -7.08
N LEU A 9 -0.74 0.25 -7.78
CA LEU A 9 -2.08 -0.13 -7.37
C LEU A 9 -2.25 -1.66 -7.33
N SER A 10 -1.73 -2.38 -8.33
CA SER A 10 -1.74 -3.84 -8.34
C SER A 10 -1.02 -4.41 -7.13
N HIS A 11 0.19 -3.92 -6.83
CA HIS A 11 0.96 -4.32 -5.66
C HIS A 11 0.19 -4.07 -4.37
N LEU A 12 -0.34 -2.85 -4.20
CA LEU A 12 -1.10 -2.47 -3.01
C LEU A 12 -2.33 -3.37 -2.82
N LEU A 13 -3.09 -3.64 -3.90
CA LEU A 13 -4.25 -4.52 -3.83
C LEU A 13 -3.86 -5.95 -3.49
N ALA A 14 -2.82 -6.48 -4.13
CA ALA A 14 -2.41 -7.86 -3.95
C ALA A 14 -1.80 -8.12 -2.56
N ASP A 15 -0.94 -7.24 -2.04
CA ASP A 15 -0.28 -7.38 -0.73
C ASP A 15 -1.22 -7.13 0.45
N PHE A 16 -2.11 -6.13 0.34
CA PHE A 16 -2.84 -5.60 1.50
C PHE A 16 -4.33 -5.92 1.50
N THR A 17 -4.95 -6.03 0.33
CA THR A 17 -6.40 -6.22 0.21
C THR A 17 -6.76 -7.66 -0.12
N LEU A 18 -6.05 -8.28 -1.06
CA LEU A 18 -6.33 -9.62 -1.58
C LEU A 18 -5.47 -10.72 -0.94
N GLN A 19 -4.49 -10.36 -0.11
CA GLN A 19 -3.72 -11.32 0.66
C GLN A 19 -4.50 -11.79 1.89
N PHE A 20 -5.35 -12.80 1.70
CA PHE A 20 -6.08 -13.43 2.80
C PHE A 20 -5.13 -14.13 3.79
N ASP A 21 -5.56 -14.27 5.06
CA ASP A 21 -4.77 -14.90 6.13
C ASP A 21 -4.28 -16.31 5.77
N VAL A 22 -5.07 -17.06 4.99
CA VAL A 22 -4.70 -18.39 4.49
C VAL A 22 -3.47 -18.30 3.57
N VAL A 23 -3.47 -17.37 2.62
CA VAL A 23 -2.36 -17.16 1.67
C VAL A 23 -1.12 -16.68 2.42
N ASN A 24 -1.27 -15.73 3.34
CA ASN A 24 -0.15 -15.24 4.16
C ASN A 24 0.48 -16.35 5.03
N ARG A 25 -0.33 -17.28 5.55
CA ARG A 25 0.19 -18.44 6.29
C ARG A 25 0.92 -19.39 5.34
N MET A 26 0.29 -19.76 4.22
CA MET A 26 0.87 -20.67 3.24
C MET A 26 2.20 -20.15 2.68
N LYS A 27 2.31 -18.86 2.35
CA LYS A 27 3.56 -18.27 1.82
C LYS A 27 4.71 -18.33 2.83
N ARG A 28 4.38 -18.23 4.12
CA ARG A 28 5.36 -18.44 5.19
C ARG A 28 5.68 -19.90 5.38
N ASP A 29 4.85 -20.85 4.98
CA ASP A 29 5.09 -22.28 5.21
C ASP A 29 5.91 -22.92 4.08
N ASN A 30 5.60 -22.62 2.81
CA ASN A 30 6.23 -23.23 1.64
C ASN A 30 6.17 -22.36 0.37
N ALA A 31 7.01 -22.72 -0.62
CA ALA A 31 7.11 -22.02 -1.90
C ALA A 31 5.83 -22.07 -2.76
N TRP A 32 4.93 -23.04 -2.57
CA TRP A 32 3.64 -23.05 -3.29
C TRP A 32 2.73 -21.92 -2.82
N GLY A 33 2.70 -21.66 -1.51
CA GLY A 33 2.02 -20.48 -0.97
C GLY A 33 2.60 -19.19 -1.52
N MET A 34 3.92 -19.13 -1.70
CA MET A 34 4.60 -18.00 -2.32
C MET A 34 4.21 -17.81 -3.79
N LEU A 35 4.16 -18.89 -4.57
CA LEU A 35 3.71 -18.84 -5.97
C LEU A 35 2.26 -18.37 -6.09
N ILE A 36 1.36 -18.83 -5.21
CA ILE A 36 -0.04 -18.37 -5.20
C ILE A 36 -0.10 -16.87 -4.89
N HIS A 37 0.66 -16.40 -3.90
CA HIS A 37 0.78 -14.99 -3.58
C HIS A 37 1.29 -14.19 -4.78
N CYS A 38 2.42 -14.55 -5.38
CA CYS A 38 2.92 -13.87 -6.58
C CYS A 38 1.91 -13.92 -7.75
N GLY A 39 1.13 -14.99 -7.83
CA GLY A 39 0.04 -15.14 -8.80
C GLY A 39 -1.05 -14.07 -8.65
N THR A 40 -1.39 -13.66 -7.42
CA THR A 40 -2.36 -12.56 -7.22
C THR A 40 -1.80 -11.23 -7.70
N HIS A 41 -0.50 -10.98 -7.54
CA HIS A 41 0.18 -9.80 -8.10
C HIS A 41 0.12 -9.82 -9.64
N LEU A 42 0.48 -10.95 -10.26
CA LEU A 42 0.45 -11.09 -11.71
C LEU A 42 -0.96 -10.87 -12.29
N LEU A 43 -1.99 -11.48 -11.68
CA LEU A 43 -3.38 -11.35 -12.14
C LEU A 43 -3.92 -9.92 -11.98
N THR A 44 -3.64 -9.27 -10.86
CA THR A 44 -4.07 -7.88 -10.64
C THR A 44 -3.34 -6.91 -11.57
N ALA A 45 -2.04 -7.11 -11.78
CA ALA A 45 -1.24 -6.30 -12.70
C ALA A 45 -1.75 -6.46 -14.13
N PHE A 46 -1.99 -7.70 -14.56
CA PHE A 46 -2.56 -8.02 -15.87
C PHE A 46 -3.91 -7.32 -16.09
N ALA A 47 -4.82 -7.37 -15.13
CA ALA A 47 -6.12 -6.70 -15.23
C ALA A 47 -6.01 -5.18 -15.35
N LEU A 48 -5.11 -4.55 -14.56
CA LEU A 48 -4.92 -3.10 -14.57
C LEU A 48 -4.11 -2.60 -15.78
N LEU A 49 -3.26 -3.43 -16.37
CA LEU A 49 -2.33 -3.05 -17.43
C LEU A 49 -2.68 -3.64 -18.80
N TRP A 50 -3.80 -4.36 -18.92
CA TRP A 50 -4.25 -5.00 -20.16
C TRP A 50 -4.08 -4.13 -21.43
N PRO A 51 -4.47 -2.83 -21.44
CA PRO A 51 -4.32 -1.99 -22.63
C PRO A 51 -2.87 -1.66 -23.02
N TYR A 52 -1.91 -1.86 -22.10
CA TYR A 52 -0.51 -1.45 -22.23
C TYR A 52 0.45 -2.65 -22.37
N LEU A 53 -0.04 -3.89 -22.38
CA LEU A 53 0.82 -5.08 -22.39
C LEU A 53 1.61 -5.25 -23.70
N GLY A 54 1.04 -4.78 -24.82
CA GLY A 54 1.68 -4.81 -26.13
C GLY A 54 2.78 -3.76 -26.32
N ASP A 55 2.76 -2.68 -25.54
CA ASP A 55 3.68 -1.56 -25.66
C ASP A 55 5.07 -1.93 -25.14
N VAL A 56 6.12 -1.31 -25.72
CA VAL A 56 7.49 -1.40 -25.21
C VAL A 56 7.61 -0.54 -23.95
N TRP A 57 7.96 -1.15 -22.82
CA TRP A 57 8.10 -0.45 -21.54
C TRP A 57 9.55 0.00 -21.30
N PHE A 58 10.53 -0.83 -21.63
CA PHE A 58 11.95 -0.49 -21.54
C PHE A 58 12.79 -1.33 -22.52
N GLY A 59 14.06 -0.98 -22.70
CA GLY A 59 15.00 -1.75 -23.51
C GLY A 59 16.14 -2.29 -22.66
N LEU A 60 16.53 -3.54 -22.88
CA LEU A 60 17.76 -4.13 -22.35
C LEU A 60 18.79 -4.18 -23.48
N GLY A 61 19.52 -3.09 -23.66
CA GLY A 61 20.38 -2.90 -24.83
C GLY A 61 19.57 -2.94 -26.13
N PRO A 62 19.82 -3.88 -27.05
CA PRO A 62 19.08 -3.98 -28.32
C PRO A 62 17.72 -4.67 -28.19
N VAL A 63 17.40 -5.27 -27.04
CA VAL A 63 16.17 -6.08 -26.88
C VAL A 63 15.05 -5.21 -26.30
N PRO A 64 13.97 -4.92 -27.05
CA PRO A 64 12.81 -4.25 -26.50
C PRO A 64 12.03 -5.18 -25.57
N VAL A 65 11.72 -4.71 -24.37
CA VAL A 65 10.90 -5.42 -23.39
C VAL A 65 9.51 -4.80 -23.38
N ASN A 66 8.52 -5.55 -23.84
CA ASN A 66 7.12 -5.14 -23.76
C ASN A 66 6.49 -5.48 -22.40
N GLY A 67 5.25 -5.03 -22.19
CA GLY A 67 4.55 -5.25 -20.93
C GLY A 67 4.39 -6.72 -20.52
N TRP A 68 4.22 -7.63 -21.48
CA TRP A 68 4.17 -9.07 -21.19
C TRP A 68 5.45 -9.58 -20.52
N TRP A 69 6.60 -9.25 -21.11
CA TRP A 69 7.90 -9.64 -20.57
C TRP A 69 8.21 -8.90 -19.27
N ALA A 70 7.83 -7.62 -19.17
CA ALA A 70 7.99 -6.86 -17.94
C ALA A 70 7.19 -7.45 -16.77
N LEU A 71 5.96 -7.93 -17.00
CA LEU A 71 5.18 -8.62 -15.96
C LEU A 71 5.78 -9.98 -15.58
N ALA A 72 6.38 -10.71 -16.53
CA ALA A 72 7.10 -11.95 -16.22
C ALA A 72 8.32 -11.68 -15.35
N VAL A 73 9.10 -10.65 -15.66
CA VAL A 73 10.24 -10.20 -14.84
C VAL A 73 9.76 -9.76 -13.46
N MET A 74 8.70 -8.95 -13.39
CA MET A 74 8.10 -8.52 -12.13
C MET A 74 7.72 -9.72 -11.25
N PHE A 75 7.04 -10.72 -11.81
CA PHE A 75 6.64 -11.93 -11.10
C PHE A 75 7.84 -12.69 -10.51
N VAL A 76 8.89 -12.89 -11.31
CA VAL A 76 10.12 -13.58 -10.86
C VAL A 76 10.83 -12.79 -9.77
N VAL A 77 10.99 -11.48 -9.96
CA VAL A 77 11.67 -10.62 -8.97
C VAL A 77 10.85 -10.53 -7.67
N HIS A 78 9.52 -10.37 -7.75
CA HIS A 78 8.63 -10.39 -6.59
C HIS A 78 8.78 -11.69 -5.80
N PHE A 79 8.73 -12.84 -6.49
CA PHE A 79 8.94 -14.14 -5.86
C PHE A 79 10.28 -14.22 -5.13
N ILE A 80 11.36 -13.79 -5.77
CA ILE A 80 12.70 -13.80 -5.17
C ILE A 80 12.77 -12.89 -3.94
N VAL A 81 12.25 -11.67 -4.04
CA VAL A 81 12.26 -10.69 -2.94
C VAL A 81 11.53 -11.25 -1.71
N ASP A 82 10.32 -11.76 -1.90
CA ASP A 82 9.51 -12.29 -0.82
C ASP A 82 10.10 -13.59 -0.24
N GLU A 83 10.64 -14.49 -1.09
CA GLU A 83 11.27 -15.72 -0.64
C GLU A 83 12.55 -15.44 0.14
N VAL A 84 13.36 -14.46 -0.29
CA VAL A 84 14.54 -14.00 0.46
C VAL A 84 14.11 -13.46 1.82
N ARG A 85 13.01 -12.69 1.89
CA ARG A 85 12.48 -12.23 3.18
C ARG A 85 12.08 -13.39 4.09
N VAL A 86 11.30 -14.35 3.59
CA VAL A 86 10.90 -15.54 4.36
C VAL A 86 12.13 -16.35 4.79
N PHE A 87 13.11 -16.53 3.91
CA PHE A 87 14.35 -17.22 4.20
C PHE A 87 15.16 -16.53 5.30
N THR A 88 15.38 -15.22 5.21
CA THR A 88 16.13 -14.46 6.23
C THR A 88 15.45 -14.52 7.60
N MET A 89 14.11 -14.44 7.63
CA MET A 89 13.34 -14.61 8.86
C MET A 89 13.48 -16.02 9.47
N LYS A 90 13.38 -17.08 8.65
CA LYS A 90 13.41 -18.47 9.14
C LYS A 90 14.80 -19.00 9.46
N ARG A 91 15.81 -18.63 8.65
CA ARG A 91 17.15 -19.24 8.67
C ARG A 91 18.20 -18.35 9.30
N LEU A 92 18.09 -17.02 9.13
CA LEU A 92 19.06 -16.06 9.66
C LEU A 92 18.59 -15.37 10.94
N GLY A 93 17.36 -15.64 11.40
CA GLY A 93 16.80 -15.10 12.64
C GLY A 93 16.52 -13.60 12.59
N TRP A 94 16.36 -13.02 11.40
CA TRP A 94 16.04 -11.61 11.26
C TRP A 94 14.64 -11.30 11.83
N ARG A 95 14.51 -10.15 12.49
CA ARG A 95 13.26 -9.76 13.18
C ARG A 95 12.21 -9.29 12.16
N ASP A 96 11.00 -9.86 12.23
CA ASP A 96 9.82 -9.42 11.48
C ASP A 96 9.19 -8.18 12.17
N GLY A 97 9.86 -7.03 12.06
CA GLY A 97 9.46 -5.76 12.66
C GLY A 97 9.20 -4.65 11.63
N THR A 98 8.99 -3.43 12.10
CA THR A 98 8.68 -2.25 11.27
C THR A 98 9.74 -1.99 10.20
N VAL A 99 11.03 -2.09 10.54
CA VAL A 99 12.12 -1.84 9.59
C VAL A 99 12.13 -2.89 8.47
N SER A 100 11.97 -4.17 8.82
CA SER A 100 11.90 -5.24 7.82
C SER A 100 10.69 -5.05 6.90
N PHE A 101 9.53 -4.71 7.45
CA PHE A 101 8.33 -4.39 6.68
C PHE A 101 8.52 -3.20 5.74
N LEU A 102 9.10 -2.08 6.21
CA LEU A 102 9.30 -0.91 5.37
C LEU A 102 10.36 -1.16 4.27
N ALA A 103 11.44 -1.86 4.59
CA ALA A 103 12.47 -2.22 3.61
C ALA A 103 11.91 -3.11 2.49
N ASP A 104 11.08 -4.09 2.86
CA ASP A 104 10.33 -4.93 1.94
C ASP A 104 9.45 -4.11 0.99
N GLN A 105 8.66 -3.17 1.52
CA GLN A 105 7.80 -2.32 0.70
C GLN A 105 8.59 -1.36 -0.21
N VAL A 106 9.70 -0.81 0.28
CA VAL A 106 10.60 0.04 -0.53
C VAL A 106 11.20 -0.75 -1.69
N LEU A 107 11.65 -1.98 -1.44
CA LEU A 107 12.25 -2.83 -2.47
C LEU A 107 11.23 -3.18 -3.56
N HIS A 108 10.00 -3.53 -3.18
CA HIS A 108 8.92 -3.78 -4.15
C HIS A 108 8.64 -2.53 -5.00
N VAL A 109 8.39 -1.38 -4.36
CA VAL A 109 8.11 -0.12 -5.09
C VAL A 109 9.28 0.27 -6.00
N TYR A 110 10.52 0.06 -5.56
CA TYR A 110 11.71 0.32 -6.36
C TYR A 110 11.75 -0.57 -7.62
N VAL A 111 11.48 -1.86 -7.50
CA VAL A 111 11.41 -2.77 -8.65
C VAL A 111 10.31 -2.33 -9.62
N LEU A 112 9.11 -1.99 -9.12
CA LEU A 112 8.01 -1.50 -9.95
C LEU A 112 8.39 -0.22 -10.72
N PHE A 113 9.13 0.66 -10.06
CA PHE A 113 9.65 1.87 -10.69
C PHE A 113 10.66 1.56 -11.80
N MET A 114 11.62 0.64 -11.56
CA MET A 114 12.64 0.23 -12.52
C MET A 114 12.07 -0.43 -13.79
N ILE A 115 10.99 -1.21 -13.67
CA ILE A 115 10.36 -1.87 -14.82
C ILE A 115 9.33 -0.98 -15.55
N SER A 116 8.97 0.16 -14.96
CA SER A 116 8.03 1.09 -15.56
C SER A 116 8.73 2.02 -16.56
N PRO A 117 8.10 2.35 -17.70
CA PRO A 117 8.67 3.32 -18.63
C PRO A 117 8.83 4.68 -17.94
N ILE A 118 10.09 5.12 -17.80
CA ILE A 118 10.41 6.49 -17.38
C ILE A 118 10.32 7.37 -18.63
N VAL A 119 9.11 7.79 -18.95
CA VAL A 119 8.93 8.86 -19.95
C VAL A 119 9.28 10.17 -19.25
N ILE A 120 10.32 10.88 -19.71
CA ILE A 120 10.61 12.25 -19.28
C ILE A 120 9.75 13.19 -20.12
N PRO A 121 8.57 13.64 -19.63
CA PRO A 121 8.17 15.01 -19.95
C PRO A 121 7.26 15.68 -18.89
N GLY A 122 7.56 16.95 -18.57
CA GLY A 122 6.59 17.93 -18.03
C GLY A 122 6.23 17.86 -16.54
N LYS A 123 5.57 18.94 -16.05
CA LYS A 123 5.18 19.17 -14.64
C LYS A 123 4.29 18.08 -14.01
N ASP A 124 3.66 17.23 -14.82
CA ASP A 124 2.73 16.20 -14.38
C ASP A 124 3.39 14.83 -14.15
N MET A 125 4.72 14.77 -14.11
CA MET A 125 5.51 13.53 -13.99
C MET A 125 5.02 12.61 -12.85
N LEU A 126 4.67 13.17 -11.70
CA LEU A 126 4.31 12.43 -10.50
C LEU A 126 2.81 12.13 -10.35
N LEU A 127 1.96 12.72 -11.18
CA LEU A 127 0.51 12.57 -11.00
C LEU A 127 -0.01 11.26 -11.64
N PRO A 128 -0.78 10.45 -10.90
CA PRO A 128 -1.51 9.32 -11.46
C PRO A 128 -2.71 9.78 -12.29
N GLU A 129 -3.27 8.86 -13.07
CA GLU A 129 -4.68 8.96 -13.45
C GLU A 129 -5.53 9.11 -12.19
N LYS A 130 -6.50 10.03 -12.19
CA LYS A 130 -7.25 10.39 -10.98
C LYS A 130 -7.79 9.18 -10.22
N TRP A 131 -8.46 8.27 -10.93
CA TRP A 131 -9.08 7.09 -10.31
C TRP A 131 -8.03 6.09 -9.77
N ILE A 132 -6.91 5.88 -10.47
CA ILE A 132 -5.79 5.03 -10.00
C ILE A 132 -5.18 5.64 -8.74
N GLY A 133 -4.92 6.94 -8.75
CA GLY A 133 -4.35 7.66 -7.61
C GLY A 133 -5.24 7.57 -6.39
N ILE A 134 -6.53 7.86 -6.56
CA ILE A 134 -7.54 7.74 -5.48
C ILE A 134 -7.61 6.32 -4.95
N ALA A 135 -7.61 5.31 -5.83
CA ALA A 135 -7.62 3.91 -5.42
C ALA A 135 -6.36 3.52 -4.63
N CYS A 136 -5.17 3.99 -5.04
CA CYS A 136 -3.93 3.80 -4.28
C CYS A 136 -4.06 4.39 -2.88
N MET A 137 -4.54 5.64 -2.79
CA MET A 137 -4.70 6.31 -1.50
C MET A 137 -5.72 5.61 -0.62
N LEU A 138 -6.82 5.12 -1.18
CA LEU A 138 -7.80 4.33 -0.44
C LEU A 138 -7.17 3.06 0.17
N VAL A 139 -6.41 2.30 -0.61
CA VAL A 139 -5.74 1.09 -0.09
C VAL A 139 -4.67 1.45 0.95
N LEU A 140 -3.94 2.54 0.74
CA LEU A 140 -2.94 3.03 1.69
C LEU A 140 -3.57 3.43 3.03
N VAL A 141 -4.65 4.22 2.99
CA VAL A 141 -5.41 4.67 4.18
C VAL A 141 -6.06 3.48 4.89
N ALA A 142 -6.71 2.58 4.16
CA ALA A 142 -7.44 1.47 4.76
C ALA A 142 -6.48 0.37 5.24
N HIS A 143 -5.83 -0.33 4.32
CA HIS A 143 -5.17 -1.61 4.59
C HIS A 143 -3.70 -1.45 4.96
N PHE A 144 -2.91 -0.70 4.17
CA PHE A 144 -1.48 -0.50 4.45
C PHE A 144 -1.25 0.12 5.83
N THR A 145 -2.00 1.19 6.15
CA THR A 145 -1.88 1.89 7.44
C THR A 145 -2.21 0.97 8.62
N THR A 146 -3.15 0.03 8.46
CA THR A 146 -3.42 -0.99 9.49
C THR A 146 -2.18 -1.83 9.77
N VAL A 147 -1.56 -2.35 8.70
CA VAL A 147 -0.39 -3.24 8.81
C VAL A 147 0.81 -2.47 9.36
N LEU A 148 1.04 -1.24 8.91
CA LEU A 148 2.11 -0.37 9.40
C LEU A 148 1.94 -0.08 10.91
N ILE A 149 0.75 0.35 11.34
CA ILE A 149 0.49 0.62 12.76
C ILE A 149 0.69 -0.64 13.59
N TYR A 150 0.22 -1.80 13.10
CA TYR A 150 0.47 -3.08 13.76
C TYR A 150 1.97 -3.33 13.96
N PHE A 151 2.81 -3.18 12.93
CA PHE A 151 4.25 -3.41 13.09
C PHE A 151 4.88 -2.44 14.09
N VAL A 152 4.48 -1.16 14.06
CA VAL A 152 4.95 -0.16 15.04
C VAL A 152 4.53 -0.56 16.45
N GLU A 153 3.27 -0.88 16.69
CA GLU A 153 2.79 -1.28 18.01
C GLU A 153 3.38 -2.62 18.48
N LYS A 154 3.65 -3.54 17.56
CA LYS A 154 4.36 -4.79 17.85
C LYS A 154 5.77 -4.51 18.36
N ASP A 155 6.54 -3.65 17.69
CA ASP A 155 7.92 -3.36 18.04
C ASP A 155 8.05 -2.55 19.34
N PHE A 156 7.16 -1.58 19.58
CA PHE A 156 7.23 -0.72 20.77
C PHE A 156 6.47 -1.25 21.99
N LEU A 157 5.35 -1.95 21.77
CA LEU A 157 4.41 -2.34 22.84
C LEU A 157 4.21 -3.85 22.94
N GLY A 158 4.80 -4.65 22.04
CA GLY A 158 4.60 -6.10 22.01
C GLY A 158 3.16 -6.53 21.70
N LYS A 159 2.35 -5.64 21.11
CA LYS A 159 0.94 -5.93 20.82
C LYS A 159 0.79 -6.98 19.71
N SER A 160 -0.26 -7.80 19.83
CA SER A 160 -0.69 -8.71 18.77
C SER A 160 -1.42 -7.96 17.66
N PHE A 161 -1.61 -8.62 16.51
CA PHE A 161 -2.42 -8.08 15.42
C PHE A 161 -3.86 -7.78 15.91
N PRO A 162 -4.48 -6.66 15.48
CA PRO A 162 -5.81 -6.28 15.93
C PRO A 162 -6.85 -7.34 15.59
N ARG A 163 -7.86 -7.49 16.45
CA ARG A 163 -9.00 -8.36 16.19
C ARG A 163 -9.83 -7.81 15.02
N PHE A 164 -10.69 -8.65 14.44
CA PHE A 164 -11.55 -8.28 13.31
C PHE A 164 -12.30 -6.96 13.56
N ASP A 165 -13.03 -6.85 14.68
CA ASP A 165 -13.84 -5.67 14.99
C ASP A 165 -12.99 -4.40 15.12
N GLU A 166 -11.87 -4.47 15.85
CA GLU A 166 -10.95 -3.36 16.04
C GLU A 166 -10.32 -2.92 14.72
N LYS A 167 -9.89 -3.88 13.88
CA LYS A 167 -9.31 -3.64 12.56
C LYS A 167 -10.29 -2.86 11.68
N TYR A 168 -11.51 -3.34 11.52
CA TYR A 168 -12.48 -2.72 10.60
C TYR A 168 -13.04 -1.42 11.14
N PHE A 169 -13.18 -1.27 12.46
CA PHE A 169 -13.50 0.01 13.08
C PHE A 169 -12.42 1.05 12.77
N LEU A 170 -11.14 0.71 12.98
CA LEU A 170 -10.04 1.63 12.70
C LEU A 170 -9.91 1.96 11.20
N ILE A 171 -10.20 1.00 10.31
CA ILE A 171 -10.28 1.24 8.87
C ILE A 171 -11.42 2.23 8.55
N PHE A 172 -12.60 2.02 9.12
CA PHE A 172 -13.76 2.87 8.92
C PHE A 172 -13.45 4.33 9.33
N GLU A 173 -12.91 4.51 10.53
CA GLU A 173 -12.51 5.82 11.05
C GLU A 173 -11.55 6.55 10.11
N ARG A 174 -10.57 5.82 9.56
CA ARG A 174 -9.62 6.36 8.59
C ARG A 174 -10.26 6.74 7.27
N VAL A 175 -11.11 5.88 6.72
CA VAL A 175 -11.78 6.12 5.44
C VAL A 175 -12.73 7.32 5.56
N VAL A 176 -13.44 7.48 6.68
CA VAL A 176 -14.29 8.66 6.91
C VAL A 176 -13.47 9.94 7.00
N LEU A 177 -12.41 9.96 7.82
CA LEU A 177 -11.52 11.11 7.93
C LEU A 177 -10.91 11.48 6.57
N TRP A 178 -10.44 10.49 5.82
CA TRP A 178 -9.92 10.65 4.46
C TRP A 178 -10.97 11.20 3.49
N ALA A 179 -12.22 10.70 3.58
CA ALA A 179 -13.31 11.12 2.70
C ALA A 179 -13.64 12.62 2.85
N PHE A 180 -13.46 13.21 4.04
CA PHE A 180 -13.66 14.65 4.23
C PHE A 180 -12.76 15.52 3.34
N PHE A 181 -11.60 15.02 2.91
CA PHE A 181 -10.70 15.78 2.03
C PHE A 181 -11.24 15.95 0.60
N PHE A 182 -12.29 15.20 0.21
CA PHE A 182 -13.04 15.43 -1.03
C PHE A 182 -14.05 16.57 -0.95
N VAL A 183 -14.29 17.17 0.22
CA VAL A 183 -15.22 18.30 0.33
C VAL A 183 -14.59 19.54 -0.30
N ASP A 184 -15.30 20.19 -1.22
CA ASP A 184 -14.80 21.37 -1.93
C ASP A 184 -14.61 22.59 -0.99
N GLY A 185 -13.71 23.49 -1.38
CA GLY A 185 -13.35 24.67 -0.58
C GLY A 185 -12.64 24.30 0.73
N TYR A 186 -12.82 25.10 1.78
CA TYR A 186 -12.17 24.89 3.09
C TYR A 186 -13.00 24.08 4.10
N TRP A 187 -14.17 23.58 3.69
CA TRP A 187 -15.08 22.85 4.58
C TRP A 187 -14.52 21.50 5.05
N TRP A 188 -13.53 20.93 4.36
CA TRP A 188 -12.84 19.73 4.83
C TRP A 188 -12.15 19.94 6.18
N VAL A 189 -11.69 21.16 6.49
CA VAL A 189 -10.95 21.48 7.73
C VAL A 189 -11.81 21.26 8.98
N PRO A 190 -12.98 21.91 9.15
CA PRO A 190 -13.80 21.70 10.33
C PRO A 190 -14.29 20.25 10.46
N PHE A 191 -14.59 19.54 9.37
CA PHE A 191 -14.96 18.12 9.43
C PHE A 191 -13.80 17.23 9.89
N ALA A 192 -12.60 17.44 9.34
CA ALA A 192 -11.42 16.70 9.75
C ALA A 192 -11.06 16.97 11.22
N LEU A 193 -11.12 18.23 11.67
CA LEU A 193 -10.86 18.60 13.07
C LEU A 193 -11.90 17.99 14.02
N ALA A 194 -13.18 18.03 13.67
CA ALA A 194 -14.24 17.42 14.46
C ALA A 194 -14.05 15.90 14.59
N TRP A 195 -13.65 15.23 13.50
CA TRP A 195 -13.39 13.79 13.50
C TRP A 195 -12.15 13.42 14.32
N VAL A 196 -11.07 14.19 14.19
CA VAL A 196 -9.88 14.02 15.03
C VAL A 196 -10.23 14.19 16.52
N ALA A 197 -11.06 15.19 16.87
CA ALA A 197 -11.53 15.36 18.23
C ALA A 197 -12.38 14.16 18.72
N GLN A 198 -13.22 13.59 17.87
CA GLN A 198 -13.98 12.37 18.17
C GLN A 198 -13.05 11.16 18.39
N LEU A 199 -11.98 10.99 17.62
CA LEU A 199 -10.97 9.94 17.87
C LEU A 199 -10.28 10.09 19.22
N PHE A 200 -9.88 11.31 19.59
CA PHE A 200 -9.31 11.58 20.92
C PHE A 200 -10.33 11.34 22.04
N TYR A 201 -11.61 11.65 21.81
CA TYR A 201 -12.69 11.36 22.75
C TYR A 201 -12.88 9.86 22.95
N VAL A 202 -12.94 9.07 21.87
CA VAL A 202 -13.04 7.60 21.89
C VAL A 202 -11.90 6.99 22.70
N LYS A 203 -10.66 7.43 22.45
CA LYS A 203 -9.49 7.02 23.24
C LYS A 203 -9.62 7.40 24.71
N LYS A 204 -9.99 8.65 25.01
CA LYS A 204 -10.12 9.15 26.40
C LYS A 204 -11.18 8.37 27.19
N LYS A 205 -12.29 8.01 26.54
CA LYS A 205 -13.36 7.20 27.12
C LYS A 205 -13.06 5.70 27.14
N ARG A 206 -11.93 5.27 26.58
CA ARG A 206 -11.51 3.87 26.47
C ARG A 206 -12.61 2.97 25.89
N ILE A 207 -13.34 3.50 24.91
CA ILE A 207 -14.36 2.71 24.18
C ILE A 207 -13.65 1.57 23.42
N ILE A 208 -12.44 1.86 22.92
CA ILE A 208 -11.52 0.90 22.29
C ILE A 208 -10.11 1.14 22.86
N ASP A 209 -9.33 0.08 23.08
CA ASP A 209 -7.98 0.15 23.64
C ASP A 209 -6.91 0.61 22.63
N LEU A 210 -6.99 1.88 22.26
CA LEU A 210 -6.09 2.52 21.31
C LEU A 210 -4.87 3.11 22.01
N SER A 211 -3.66 2.72 21.56
CA SER A 211 -2.44 3.37 22.04
C SER A 211 -2.32 4.81 21.54
N ALA A 212 -1.45 5.59 22.19
CA ALA A 212 -1.15 6.94 21.70
C ALA A 212 -0.48 6.91 20.32
N ALA A 213 0.39 5.93 20.07
CA ALA A 213 1.06 5.75 18.78
C ALA A 213 0.04 5.44 17.67
N ASN A 214 -0.93 4.56 17.94
CA ASN A 214 -2.00 4.23 17.00
C ASN A 214 -2.79 5.48 16.59
N VAL A 215 -3.30 6.25 17.56
CA VAL A 215 -4.07 7.48 17.25
C VAL A 215 -3.22 8.51 16.50
N ALA A 216 -1.97 8.74 16.92
CA ALA A 216 -1.09 9.71 16.28
C ALA A 216 -0.78 9.34 14.82
N LEU A 217 -0.37 8.09 14.57
CA LEU A 217 -0.07 7.60 13.23
C LEU A 217 -1.32 7.56 12.35
N ASN A 218 -2.45 7.13 12.91
CA ASN A 218 -3.72 7.08 12.22
C ASN A 218 -4.11 8.47 11.69
N VAL A 219 -4.12 9.49 12.56
CA VAL A 219 -4.45 10.87 12.16
C VAL A 219 -3.42 11.42 11.18
N ALA A 220 -2.12 11.28 11.47
CA ALA A 220 -1.05 11.86 10.65
C ALA A 220 -1.03 11.28 9.23
N ILE A 221 -1.06 9.95 9.10
CA ILE A 221 -1.02 9.27 7.80
C ILE A 221 -2.31 9.56 7.02
N THR A 222 -3.47 9.48 7.66
CA THR A 222 -4.76 9.72 6.99
C THR A 222 -4.89 11.16 6.51
N ALA A 223 -4.48 12.15 7.31
CA ALA A 223 -4.46 13.55 6.88
C ALA A 223 -3.47 13.79 5.75
N GLY A 224 -2.25 13.21 5.84
CA GLY A 224 -1.25 13.31 4.77
C GLY A 224 -1.74 12.72 3.45
N LEU A 225 -2.30 11.51 3.49
CA LEU A 225 -2.88 10.86 2.31
C LEU A 225 -4.14 11.57 1.82
N GLY A 226 -4.96 12.12 2.71
CA GLY A 226 -6.14 12.93 2.38
C GLY A 226 -5.78 14.21 1.62
N LEU A 227 -4.78 14.95 2.09
CA LEU A 227 -4.23 16.11 1.37
C LEU A 227 -3.68 15.72 0.00
N TRP A 228 -2.99 14.59 -0.10
CA TRP A 228 -2.49 14.09 -1.38
C TRP A 228 -3.62 13.68 -2.33
N THR A 229 -4.65 12.99 -1.83
CA THR A 229 -5.87 12.68 -2.60
C THR A 229 -6.56 13.92 -3.10
N ARG A 230 -6.67 14.95 -2.24
CA ARG A 230 -7.24 16.24 -2.62
C ARG A 230 -6.46 16.88 -3.77
N TYR A 231 -5.14 16.87 -3.68
CA TYR A 231 -4.26 17.34 -4.76
C TYR A 231 -4.47 16.55 -6.06
N ILE A 232 -4.56 15.21 -6.00
CA ILE A 232 -4.87 14.37 -7.17
C ILE A 232 -6.24 14.72 -7.78
N TYR A 233 -7.25 14.95 -6.93
CA TYR A 233 -8.62 15.16 -7.39
C TYR A 233 -8.84 16.56 -7.99
N TYR A 234 -8.40 17.60 -7.29
CA TYR A 234 -8.62 19.01 -7.64
C TYR A 234 -7.44 19.67 -8.39
N GLY A 235 -6.24 19.07 -8.37
CA GLY A 235 -5.01 19.71 -8.86
C GLY A 235 -4.48 20.83 -7.94
N ARG A 236 -5.06 21.00 -6.75
CA ARG A 236 -4.72 22.00 -5.74
C ARG A 236 -5.11 21.51 -4.34
N LEU A 237 -4.52 22.13 -3.31
CA LEU A 237 -4.90 21.94 -1.90
C LEU A 237 -6.03 22.89 -1.51
#